data_AF-A0A8T3KLL4-F1
#
_entry.id   AF-A0A8T3KLL4-F1
#
_cell.length_a   1.000
_cell.length_b   1.000
_cell.length_c   1.000
_cell.angle_alpha   90.00
_cell.angle_beta   90.00
_cell.angle_gamma   90.00
#
_symmetry.space_group_name_H-M   'P 1'
#
loop_
_entity.id
_entity.type
_entity.pdbx_description
1 polymer ?
#
loop_
_entity_poly.entity_id
_entity_poly.type
_entity_poly.pdbx_seq_one_letter_code
_entity_poly.pdbx_strand_id
1 'polypeptide(L)'
;MANQARKETNIIQDYSSIRLPSDLIETVKKKLGDEFLWNYDPETKELFIIKRPPSITEALYGLGADMWKKAGGTDYIRQERDSWAD
;
A
#
# COMPACT_ATOMS: atom_id res chain seq x y z
N MET A 1 -3.69 45.73 -21.69
CA MET A 1 -2.94 44.48 -21.46
C MET A 1 -3.11 44.14 -19.98
N ALA A 2 -3.87 43.08 -19.68
CA ALA A 2 -4.26 42.74 -18.31
C ALA A 2 -3.11 42.01 -17.59
N ASN A 3 -2.65 42.57 -16.48
CA ASN A 3 -1.65 41.96 -15.62
C ASN A 3 -2.37 41.03 -14.63
N GLN A 4 -2.47 39.76 -14.97
CA GLN A 4 -3.11 38.75 -14.12
C GLN A 4 -2.04 38.21 -13.16
N ALA A 5 -2.01 38.78 -11.95
CA ALA A 5 -1.16 38.31 -10.87
C ALA A 5 -1.40 36.81 -10.63
N ARG A 6 -0.35 36.00 -10.78
CA ARG A 6 -0.38 34.56 -10.48
C ARG A 6 -0.72 34.40 -9.01
N LYS A 7 -1.89 33.86 -8.72
CA LYS A 7 -2.34 33.51 -7.37
C LYS A 7 -1.56 32.25 -6.96
N GLU A 8 -0.42 32.43 -6.30
CA GLU A 8 0.33 31.32 -5.72
C GLU A 8 -0.57 30.64 -4.68
N THR A 9 -1.03 29.44 -5.01
CA THR A 9 -1.86 28.64 -4.12
C THR A 9 -0.90 27.97 -3.14
N ASN A 10 -0.72 28.58 -1.97
CA ASN A 10 -0.03 27.96 -0.84
C ASN A 10 -0.84 26.72 -0.41
N ILE A 11 -0.45 25.54 -0.89
CA ILE A 11 -0.95 24.27 -0.38
C ILE A 11 -0.26 24.05 0.96
N ILE A 12 -0.91 24.48 2.05
CA ILE A 12 -0.50 24.08 3.40
C ILE A 12 -0.85 22.59 3.51
N GLN A 13 0.16 21.72 3.36
CA GLN A 13 0.00 20.31 3.71
C GLN A 13 -0.10 20.21 5.22
N ASP A 14 -1.26 19.82 5.72
CA ASP A 14 -1.48 19.54 7.13
C ASP A 14 -0.71 18.26 7.49
N TYR A 15 0.38 18.40 8.25
CA TYR A 15 1.17 17.26 8.69
C TYR A 15 0.53 16.64 9.94
N SER A 16 0.03 15.42 9.81
CA SER A 16 -0.33 14.60 10.97
C SER A 16 0.96 14.01 11.57
N SER A 17 1.11 14.11 12.89
CA SER A 17 2.23 13.50 13.61
C SER A 17 1.71 12.51 14.63
N ILE A 18 2.34 11.33 14.69
CA ILE A 18 2.03 10.28 15.65
C ILE A 18 3.26 10.09 16.53
N ARG A 19 3.09 10.15 17.86
CA ARG A 19 4.15 9.86 18.82
C ARG A 19 4.10 8.39 19.19
N LEU A 20 5.16 7.66 18.86
CA LEU A 20 5.31 6.27 19.21
C LEU A 20 6.31 6.14 20.37
N PRO A 21 6.04 5.26 21.36
CA PRO A 21 7.00 4.92 22.39
C PRO A 21 8.30 4.35 21.79
N SER A 22 9.45 4.68 22.39
CA SER A 22 10.76 4.24 21.86
C SER A 22 10.97 2.74 21.95
N ASP A 23 10.49 2.12 23.03
CA ASP A 23 10.49 0.67 23.27
C ASP A 23 9.67 -0.10 22.22
N LEU A 24 8.58 0.50 21.73
CA LEU A 24 7.81 -0.07 20.62
C LEU A 24 8.65 -0.10 19.33
N ILE A 25 9.35 0.99 19.00
CA ILE A 25 10.22 1.05 17.82
C ILE A 25 11.39 0.07 17.94
N GLU A 26 12.00 -0.05 19.11
CA GLU A 26 13.08 -1.03 19.36
C GLU A 26 12.58 -2.47 19.18
N THR A 27 11.38 -2.76 19.67
CA THR A 27 10.75 -4.07 19.51
C THR A 27 10.49 -4.39 18.04
N VAL A 28 10.01 -3.41 17.27
CA VAL A 28 9.79 -3.54 15.83
C VAL A 28 11.11 -3.80 15.11
N LYS A 29 12.15 -3.02 15.38
CA LYS A 29 13.48 -3.20 14.76
C LYS A 29 14.08 -4.57 15.06
N LYS A 30 13.97 -5.04 16.29
CA LYS A 30 14.44 -6.38 16.68
C LYS A 30 13.73 -7.50 15.89
N LYS A 31 12.47 -7.30 15.51
CA LYS A 31 11.68 -8.30 14.77
C LYS A 31 11.82 -8.19 13.25
N LEU A 32 11.85 -6.97 12.71
CA LEU A 32 11.71 -6.72 11.28
C LEU A 32 13.01 -6.23 10.61
N GLY A 33 13.99 -5.84 11.41
CA GLY A 33 15.22 -5.16 10.95
C GLY A 33 15.12 -3.65 11.06
N ASP A 34 16.20 -2.96 10.73
CA ASP A 34 16.30 -1.49 10.84
C ASP A 34 15.41 -0.76 9.84
N GLU A 35 15.09 -1.41 8.71
CA GLU A 35 14.23 -0.90 7.67
C GLU A 35 12.95 -1.74 7.59
N PHE A 36 11.81 -1.07 7.69
CA PHE A 36 10.50 -1.69 7.55
C PHE A 36 9.57 -0.73 6.80
N LEU A 37 8.57 -1.32 6.14
CA LEU A 37 7.53 -0.58 5.47
C LEU A 37 6.40 -0.31 6.47
N TRP A 38 5.70 0.81 6.30
CA TRP A 38 4.54 1.12 7.11
C TRP A 38 3.44 1.73 6.24
N ASN A 39 2.19 1.47 6.60
CA ASN A 39 1.02 2.05 5.97
C ASN A 39 -0.01 2.38 7.06
N TYR A 40 -0.56 3.58 7.02
CA TYR A 40 -1.61 3.99 7.94
C TYR A 40 -2.95 4.02 7.19
N ASP A 41 -3.92 3.25 7.67
CA ASP A 41 -5.27 3.27 7.16
C ASP A 41 -6.10 4.29 7.96
N PRO A 42 -6.54 5.41 7.35
CA PRO A 42 -7.31 6.43 8.06
C PRO A 42 -8.74 6.00 8.41
N GLU A 43 -9.32 5.01 7.72
CA GLU A 43 -10.69 4.55 7.96
C GLU A 43 -10.75 3.69 9.22
N THR A 44 -9.89 2.68 9.29
CA THR A 44 -9.78 1.78 10.45
C THR A 44 -8.93 2.36 11.58
N LYS A 45 -8.14 3.40 11.28
CA LYS A 45 -7.14 4.02 12.18
C LYS A 45 -6.04 3.04 12.59
N GLU A 46 -5.74 2.08 11.73
CA GLU A 46 -4.71 1.07 11.97
C GLU A 46 -3.37 1.44 11.31
N LEU A 47 -2.28 1.16 12.03
CA LEU A 47 -0.92 1.25 11.49
C LEU A 47 -0.40 -0.16 11.18
N PHE A 48 -0.25 -0.45 9.90
CA PHE A 48 0.36 -1.68 9.42
C PHE A 48 1.87 -1.52 9.37
N ILE A 49 2.60 -2.44 10.00
CA ILE A 49 4.06 -2.51 9.93
C ILE A 49 4.44 -3.80 9.23
N ILE A 50 5.22 -3.69 8.16
CA ILE A 50 5.53 -4.78 7.25
C ILE A 50 7.04 -4.93 7.12
N LYS A 51 7.54 -6.16 7.24
CA LYS A 51 8.96 -6.44 7.01
C LYS A 51 9.34 -6.03 5.59
N ARG A 52 10.38 -5.22 5.41
CA ARG A 52 10.88 -4.88 4.09
C ARG A 52 11.44 -6.16 3.44
N PRO A 53 10.95 -6.57 2.25
CA PRO A 53 11.56 -7.66 1.53
C PRO A 53 12.95 -7.25 1.03
N PRO A 54 13.94 -8.16 1.01
CA PRO A 54 15.28 -7.85 0.50
C PRO A 54 15.26 -7.44 -0.98
N SER A 55 14.31 -7.98 -1.75
CA SER A 55 14.01 -7.58 -3.11
C SER A 55 12.50 -7.47 -3.29
N ILE A 56 12.02 -6.27 -3.59
CA ILE A 56 10.61 -6.03 -3.92
C ILE A 56 10.22 -6.80 -5.18
N THR A 57 11.11 -6.82 -6.17
CA THR A 57 10.88 -7.54 -7.43
C THR A 57 10.68 -9.03 -7.17
N GLU A 58 11.52 -9.66 -6.35
CA GLU A 58 11.37 -11.09 -6.02
C GLU A 58 10.11 -11.34 -5.19
N ALA A 59 9.80 -10.47 -4.22
CA ALA A 59 8.62 -10.61 -3.38
C ALA A 59 7.30 -10.49 -4.16
N LEU A 60 7.29 -9.70 -5.24
CA LEU A 60 6.12 -9.51 -6.09
C LEU A 60 6.12 -10.43 -7.32
N TYR A 61 7.24 -11.07 -7.64
CA TYR A 61 7.34 -11.95 -8.80
C TYR A 61 6.38 -13.12 -8.65
N GLY A 62 5.57 -13.36 -9.68
CA GLY A 62 4.60 -14.46 -9.69
C GLY A 62 3.35 -14.21 -8.84
N LEU A 63 3.29 -13.14 -8.02
CA LEU A 63 2.12 -12.84 -7.19
C LEU A 63 0.83 -12.77 -8.02
N GLY A 64 0.87 -12.07 -9.16
CA GLY A 64 -0.28 -11.99 -10.06
C GLY A 64 -0.69 -13.36 -10.63
N ALA A 65 0.27 -14.21 -10.99
CA ALA A 65 0.00 -15.55 -11.50
C ALA A 65 -0.61 -16.46 -10.42
N ASP A 66 -0.14 -16.35 -9.18
CA ASP A 66 -0.64 -17.13 -8.05
C ASP A 66 -2.03 -16.67 -7.60
N MET A 67 -2.26 -15.35 -7.56
CA MET A 67 -3.59 -14.78 -7.33
C MET A 67 -4.57 -15.27 -8.40
N TRP A 68 -4.15 -15.26 -9.67
CA TRP A 68 -4.98 -15.72 -10.78
C TRP A 68 -5.33 -17.20 -10.67
N LYS A 69 -4.37 -18.05 -10.34
CA LYS A 69 -4.62 -19.49 -10.10
C LYS A 69 -5.60 -19.70 -8.95
N LYS A 70 -5.43 -18.97 -7.84
CA LYS A 70 -6.33 -19.07 -6.66
C LYS A 70 -7.76 -18.63 -6.96
N ALA A 71 -7.93 -17.64 -7.84
CA ALA A 71 -9.26 -17.20 -8.27
C ALA A 71 -9.99 -18.24 -9.15
N GLY A 72 -9.32 -19.32 -9.59
CA GLY A 72 -9.88 -20.35 -10.48
C GLY A 72 -9.21 -20.38 -11.86
N GLY A 73 -8.21 -19.52 -12.10
CA GLY A 73 -7.43 -19.51 -13.33
C GLY A 73 -8.30 -19.37 -14.58
N THR A 74 -8.14 -20.28 -15.53
CA THR A 74 -8.93 -20.30 -16.76
C THR A 74 -10.39 -20.65 -16.54
N ASP A 75 -10.71 -21.39 -15.49
CA ASP A 75 -12.09 -21.79 -15.21
C ASP A 75 -12.91 -20.63 -14.67
N TYR A 76 -12.28 -19.71 -13.91
CA TYR A 76 -12.88 -18.43 -13.54
C TYR A 76 -13.28 -17.62 -14.78
N ILE A 77 -12.39 -17.49 -15.76
CA ILE A 77 -12.68 -16.76 -17.01
C ILE A 77 -13.88 -17.40 -17.74
N ARG A 78 -13.94 -18.73 -17.79
CA ARG A 78 -15.06 -19.43 -18.44
C ARG A 78 -16.38 -19.13 -17.74
N GLN A 79 -16.41 -19.25 -16.41
CA GLN A 79 -17.60 -18.95 -15.60
C GLN A 79 -18.07 -17.50 -15.79
N GLU A 80 -17.15 -16.54 -15.72
CA GLU A 80 -17.48 -15.12 -15.93
C GLU A 80 -17.98 -14.84 -17.35
N ARG A 81 -17.42 -15.52 -18.37
CA ARG A 81 -17.87 -15.33 -19.75
C ARG A 81 -19.26 -15.92 -19.96
N ASP A 82 -19.53 -17.08 -19.38
CA ASP A 82 -20.81 -17.76 -19.49
C ASP A 82 -21.91 -16.97 -18.74
N SER A 83 -21.58 -16.29 -17.63
CA SER A 83 -22.53 -15.45 -16.88
C SER A 83 -22.98 -14.17 -17.61
N TRP A 84 -22.27 -13.76 -18.67
CA TRP A 84 -22.64 -12.61 -19.51
C TRP A 84 -23.45 -13.00 -20.74
N ALA A 85 -23.64 -14.30 -20.99
CA ALA A 85 -24.40 -14.80 -22.13
C ALA A 85 -25.90 -14.95 -21.83
N ASP A 86 -26.30 -14.70 -20.58
CA ASP A 86 -27.68 -14.55 -20.10
C ASP A 86 -28.10 -13.07 -20.04
#